data_AF-A0A4V1V3V7-F1
#
_entry.id   AF-A0A4V1V3V7-F1
#
_cell.length_a   1.000
_cell.length_b   1.000
_cell.length_c   1.000
_cell.angle_alpha   90.00
_cell.angle_beta   90.00
_cell.angle_gamma   90.00
#
_symmetry.space_group_name_H-M   'P 1'
#
loop_
_entity.id
_entity.type
_entity.pdbx_description
1 polymer ?
#
loop_
_entity_poly.entity_id
_entity_poly.type
_entity_poly.pdbx_seq_one_letter_code
_entity_poly.pdbx_strand_id
1 'polypeptide(L)'
;MTTGNLKDVIKPPFATYDIVVYFGCGLFSLPLIFHYLIEPAGFRFPRFSFHIGLEFAQDAISVLSLLFSVYVLGHIIAYCSSLTIEKAIDLYFGKISSAIILSTWSESVDRPELRQAWRADRRAHAFRRGKLIQNSIRTLIVAPAVPLVLLVNFIGGFDYYRSRVPRRLVFQAREKLIAMGYGPAGLRDPWFKVLEHVIINNCPTATARMYNYLIIGGIFRSISFLFLVCIWFEIYFFIHYIFHGHYFVKALMSDGLSPYYHAATFVILYSVFGFCLASYMKFSRRYAEEAIFAFVLAKD
;
A
#
# COMPACT_ATOMS: atom_id res chain seq x y z
N MET A 1 -38.95 18.47 10.62
CA MET A 1 -38.06 17.44 11.20
C MET A 1 -38.30 16.15 10.46
N THR A 2 -37.57 15.95 9.36
CA THR A 2 -37.56 14.68 8.62
C THR A 2 -36.73 13.67 9.41
N THR A 3 -37.32 12.49 9.66
CA THR A 3 -36.65 11.33 10.26
C THR A 3 -35.46 10.94 9.40
N GLY A 4 -34.29 11.50 9.71
CA GLY A 4 -33.02 11.09 9.12
C GLY A 4 -32.79 9.63 9.42
N ASN A 5 -32.59 8.84 8.37
CA ASN A 5 -32.28 7.42 8.45
C ASN A 5 -31.14 7.20 9.43
N LEU A 6 -31.39 6.53 10.56
CA LEU A 6 -30.34 6.11 11.52
C LEU A 6 -29.20 5.31 10.84
N LYS A 7 -29.46 4.76 9.65
CA LYS A 7 -28.48 4.07 8.80
C LYS A 7 -27.38 5.00 8.26
N ASP A 8 -27.62 6.30 8.16
CA ASP A 8 -26.62 7.28 7.69
C ASP A 8 -25.69 7.77 8.81
N VAL A 9 -25.96 7.39 10.07
CA VAL A 9 -25.15 7.79 11.24
C VAL A 9 -24.10 6.73 11.62
N ILE A 10 -24.19 5.52 11.07
CA ILE A 10 -23.24 4.44 11.37
C ILE A 10 -21.98 4.67 10.53
N LYS A 11 -21.06 5.50 11.04
CA LYS A 11 -19.67 5.51 10.57
C LYS A 11 -19.19 4.04 10.60
N PRO A 12 -18.59 3.52 9.51
CA PRO A 12 -18.03 2.18 9.54
C PRO A 12 -17.06 2.10 10.73
N PRO A 13 -17.15 1.07 11.57
CA PRO A 13 -16.40 1.04 12.81
C PRO A 13 -14.90 1.05 12.46
N PHE A 14 -14.16 2.03 13.01
CA PHE A 14 -12.70 2.12 12.91
C PHE A 14 -12.01 0.77 13.19
N ALA A 15 -12.62 -0.06 14.03
CA ALA A 15 -12.19 -1.41 14.37
C ALA A 15 -11.97 -2.34 13.17
N THR A 16 -12.68 -2.16 12.05
CA THR A 16 -12.51 -3.08 10.89
C THR A 16 -11.14 -2.90 10.24
N TYR A 17 -10.64 -1.67 10.10
CA TYR A 17 -9.30 -1.44 9.58
C TYR A 17 -8.24 -2.01 10.54
N ASP A 18 -8.42 -1.84 11.85
CA ASP A 18 -7.49 -2.35 12.85
C ASP A 18 -7.40 -3.88 12.84
N ILE A 19 -8.55 -4.57 12.75
CA ILE A 19 -8.60 -6.02 12.69
C ILE A 19 -8.05 -6.53 11.36
N VAL A 20 -8.48 -5.97 10.24
CA VAL A 20 -8.17 -6.54 8.93
C VAL A 20 -6.76 -6.17 8.48
N VAL A 21 -6.36 -4.91 8.63
CA VAL A 21 -5.08 -4.41 8.14
C VAL A 21 -3.99 -4.65 9.17
N TYR A 22 -4.13 -4.17 10.40
CA TYR A 22 -3.06 -4.33 11.38
C TYR A 22 -2.99 -5.77 11.87
N PHE A 23 -4.03 -6.26 12.56
CA PHE A 23 -4.00 -7.60 13.10
C PHE A 23 -3.85 -8.67 12.00
N GLY A 24 -4.61 -8.55 10.91
CA GLY A 24 -4.56 -9.49 9.78
C GLY A 24 -3.18 -9.58 9.11
N CYS A 25 -2.54 -8.44 8.79
CA CYS A 25 -1.20 -8.48 8.20
C CYS A 25 -0.12 -8.89 9.20
N GLY A 26 -0.28 -8.55 10.49
CA GLY A 26 0.57 -9.07 11.55
C GLY A 26 0.54 -10.59 11.61
N LEU A 27 -0.66 -11.18 11.60
CA LEU A 27 -0.85 -12.63 11.61
C LEU A 27 -0.27 -13.30 10.35
N PHE A 28 -0.55 -12.71 9.18
CA PHE A 28 -0.02 -13.19 7.90
C PHE A 28 1.51 -13.15 7.81
N SER A 29 2.16 -12.26 8.55
CA SER A 29 3.63 -12.16 8.56
C SER A 29 4.32 -13.25 9.37
N LEU A 30 3.63 -13.91 10.31
CA LEU A 30 4.26 -14.86 11.23
C LEU A 30 4.93 -16.04 10.52
N PRO A 31 4.31 -16.72 9.54
CA PRO A 31 4.98 -17.80 8.81
C PRO A 31 6.22 -17.32 8.06
N LEU A 32 6.18 -16.10 7.51
CA LEU A 32 7.31 -15.50 6.77
C LEU A 32 8.47 -15.18 7.71
N ILE A 33 8.17 -14.59 8.88
CA ILE A 33 9.17 -14.32 9.93
C ILE A 33 9.77 -15.62 10.43
N PHE A 34 8.94 -16.64 10.66
CA PHE A 34 9.43 -17.94 11.10
C PHE A 34 10.42 -18.52 10.11
N HIS A 35 10.04 -18.58 8.83
CA HIS A 35 10.85 -19.16 7.78
C HIS A 35 12.14 -18.38 7.46
N TYR A 36 12.05 -17.05 7.33
CA TYR A 36 13.19 -16.23 6.87
C TYR A 36 14.11 -15.75 8.00
N LEU A 37 13.64 -15.69 9.25
CA LEU A 37 14.40 -15.14 10.38
C LEU A 37 14.64 -16.12 11.52
N ILE A 38 13.61 -16.86 11.95
CA ILE A 38 13.68 -17.68 13.18
C ILE A 38 14.34 -19.04 12.90
N GLU A 39 13.83 -19.78 11.91
CA GLU A 39 14.35 -21.09 11.49
C GLU A 39 15.84 -21.03 11.11
N PRO A 40 16.31 -20.05 10.32
CA PRO A 40 17.72 -19.99 9.89
C PRO A 40 18.65 -19.62 11.04
N ALA A 41 18.15 -18.86 12.02
CA ALA A 41 18.91 -18.51 13.22
C ALA A 41 18.91 -19.62 14.29
N GLY A 42 18.22 -20.74 14.05
CA GLY A 42 18.08 -21.83 15.01
C GLY A 42 17.28 -21.44 16.26
N PHE A 43 16.52 -20.34 16.20
CA PHE A 43 15.70 -19.89 17.30
C PHE A 43 14.38 -20.65 17.34
N ARG A 44 13.78 -20.75 18.53
CA ARG A 44 12.40 -21.22 18.67
C ARG A 44 11.45 -20.04 18.46
N PHE A 45 10.27 -20.30 17.91
CA PHE A 45 9.24 -19.27 17.82
C PHE A 45 8.95 -18.73 19.24
N PRO A 46 8.90 -17.40 19.43
CA PRO A 46 8.75 -16.81 20.74
C PRO A 46 7.47 -17.31 21.42
N ARG A 47 7.62 -17.80 22.65
CA ARG A 47 6.50 -18.19 23.52
C ARG A 47 6.51 -17.27 24.73
N PHE A 48 5.37 -16.68 25.03
CA PHE A 48 5.18 -15.96 26.28
C PHE A 48 4.88 -16.98 27.37
N SER A 49 5.65 -16.96 28.46
CA SER A 49 5.41 -17.79 29.65
C SER A 49 5.39 -16.88 30.87
N PHE A 50 4.26 -16.82 31.55
CA PHE A 50 4.08 -16.06 32.78
C PHE A 50 3.94 -17.03 33.95
N HIS A 51 4.50 -16.74 35.12
CA HIS A 51 4.39 -17.62 36.29
C HIS A 51 3.45 -16.95 37.31
N ILE A 52 2.17 -17.31 37.24
CA ILE A 52 1.09 -16.64 38.01
C ILE A 52 0.47 -17.60 39.05
N GLY A 53 0.94 -18.85 39.11
CA GLY A 53 0.45 -19.85 40.08
C GLY A 53 -0.93 -20.43 39.75
N LEU A 54 -1.54 -20.01 38.64
CA LEU A 54 -2.80 -20.53 38.10
C LEU A 54 -2.62 -20.82 36.61
N GLU A 55 -2.72 -22.09 36.21
CA GLU A 55 -2.46 -22.54 34.83
C GLU A 55 -3.35 -21.83 33.80
N PHE A 56 -4.65 -21.72 34.08
CA PHE A 56 -5.58 -21.01 33.20
C PHE A 56 -5.22 -19.53 33.00
N ALA A 57 -4.84 -18.83 34.07
CA ALA A 57 -4.48 -17.42 33.99
C ALA A 57 -3.19 -17.21 33.20
N GLN A 58 -2.22 -18.12 33.36
CA GLN A 58 -0.99 -18.15 32.58
C GLN A 58 -1.30 -18.32 31.08
N ASP A 59 -2.10 -19.31 30.71
CA ASP A 59 -2.45 -19.56 29.31
C ASP A 59 -3.21 -18.37 28.70
N ALA A 60 -4.17 -17.81 29.42
CA ALA A 60 -4.94 -16.64 28.96
C ALA A 60 -4.02 -15.43 28.71
N ILE A 61 -3.09 -15.13 29.62
CA ILE A 61 -2.18 -13.98 29.48
C ILE A 61 -1.16 -14.23 28.36
N SER A 62 -0.69 -15.47 28.19
CA SER A 62 0.18 -15.86 27.08
C SER A 62 -0.51 -15.66 25.72
N VAL A 63 -1.78 -16.09 25.59
CA VAL A 63 -2.57 -15.88 24.37
C VAL A 63 -2.81 -14.39 24.13
N LEU A 64 -3.22 -13.63 25.15
CA LEU A 64 -3.46 -12.19 25.02
C LEU A 64 -2.18 -11.43 24.62
N SER A 65 -1.04 -11.79 25.21
CA SER A 65 0.26 -11.20 24.88
C SER A 65 0.69 -11.51 23.44
N LEU A 66 0.41 -12.73 22.96
CA LEU A 66 0.63 -13.09 21.56
C LEU A 66 -0.27 -12.26 20.62
N LEU A 67 -1.57 -12.17 20.91
CA LEU A 67 -2.51 -11.38 20.10
C LEU A 67 -2.12 -9.89 20.06
N PHE A 68 -1.70 -9.33 21.19
CA PHE A 68 -1.22 -7.96 21.27
C PHE A 68 0.07 -7.76 20.46
N SER A 69 1.01 -8.71 20.54
CA SER A 69 2.27 -8.65 19.77
C SER A 69 2.01 -8.71 18.27
N VAL A 70 1.07 -9.55 17.83
CA VAL A 70 0.62 -9.63 16.44
C VAL A 70 0.01 -8.31 15.98
N TYR A 71 -0.82 -7.68 16.81
CA TYR A 71 -1.40 -6.38 16.50
C TYR A 71 -0.34 -5.27 16.36
N VAL A 72 0.61 -5.20 17.29
CA VAL A 72 1.73 -4.23 17.25
C VAL A 72 2.60 -4.45 16.01
N LEU A 73 2.92 -5.71 15.70
CA LEU A 73 3.66 -6.07 14.49
C LEU A 73 2.93 -5.61 13.23
N GLY A 74 1.62 -5.79 13.19
CA GLY A 74 0.73 -5.27 12.16
C GLY A 74 0.84 -3.77 11.93
N HIS A 75 0.85 -2.99 13.02
CA HIS A 75 1.06 -1.54 12.96
C HIS A 75 2.43 -1.18 12.39
N ILE A 76 3.49 -1.87 12.81
CA ILE A 76 4.85 -1.65 12.30
C ILE A 76 4.89 -1.94 10.79
N ILE A 77 4.31 -3.06 10.34
CA ILE A 77 4.21 -3.41 8.92
C ILE A 77 3.45 -2.33 8.14
N ALA A 78 2.30 -1.87 8.66
CA ALA A 78 1.51 -0.84 8.02
C ALA A 78 2.25 0.51 7.96
N TYR A 79 3.02 0.86 8.97
CA TYR A 79 3.85 2.07 8.97
C TYR A 79 4.99 1.96 7.95
N CYS A 80 5.78 0.88 8.01
CA CYS A 80 6.90 0.64 7.10
C CYS A 80 6.45 0.59 5.65
N SER A 81 5.31 -0.07 5.37
CA SER A 81 4.75 -0.13 4.02
C SER A 81 4.26 1.24 3.51
N SER A 82 3.93 2.20 4.38
CA SER A 82 3.61 3.59 3.95
C SER A 82 4.90 4.33 3.60
N LEU A 83 5.94 4.19 4.43
CA LEU A 83 7.23 4.83 4.16
C LEU A 83 7.95 4.30 2.92
N THR A 84 7.74 3.03 2.59
CA THR A 84 8.43 2.32 1.52
C THR A 84 7.55 2.20 0.27
N ILE A 85 6.51 1.36 0.28
CA ILE A 85 5.68 1.06 -0.90
C ILE A 85 4.90 2.30 -1.38
N GLU A 86 4.16 2.96 -0.50
CA GLU A 86 3.38 4.16 -0.88
C GLU A 86 4.31 5.28 -1.35
N LYS A 87 5.40 5.58 -0.62
CA LYS A 87 6.33 6.63 -1.07
C LYS A 87 7.11 6.25 -2.33
N ALA A 88 7.37 4.98 -2.58
CA ALA A 88 7.94 4.53 -3.84
C ALA A 88 6.95 4.72 -4.99
N ILE A 89 5.68 4.37 -4.82
CA ILE A 89 4.66 4.67 -5.82
C ILE A 89 4.54 6.18 -6.04
N ASP A 90 4.58 6.97 -4.97
CA ASP A 90 4.59 8.43 -5.04
C ASP A 90 5.82 8.99 -5.78
N LEU A 91 6.95 8.26 -5.74
CA LEU A 91 8.18 8.63 -6.42
C LEU A 91 8.12 8.29 -7.91
N TYR A 92 7.73 7.06 -8.26
CA TYR A 92 7.79 6.54 -9.64
C TYR A 92 6.58 6.93 -10.48
N PHE A 93 5.37 6.83 -9.92
CA PHE A 93 4.12 7.13 -10.61
C PHE A 93 3.52 8.46 -10.15
N GLY A 94 3.82 8.78 -8.90
CA GLY A 94 3.39 9.89 -8.07
C GLY A 94 1.93 10.05 -7.74
N LYS A 95 1.65 11.07 -6.95
CA LYS A 95 0.41 11.19 -6.19
C LYS A 95 -0.83 10.93 -7.05
N ILE A 96 -1.77 10.20 -6.46
CA ILE A 96 -3.04 9.83 -7.09
C ILE A 96 -3.79 11.05 -7.60
N SER A 97 -3.79 12.16 -6.85
CA SER A 97 -4.41 13.42 -7.28
C SER A 97 -3.82 13.93 -8.59
N SER A 98 -2.50 13.84 -8.77
CA SER A 98 -1.86 14.22 -10.02
C SER A 98 -2.16 13.20 -11.13
N ALA A 99 -2.25 11.90 -10.81
CA ALA A 99 -2.60 10.86 -11.77
C ALA A 99 -4.02 11.07 -12.34
N ILE A 100 -4.98 11.46 -11.50
CA ILE A 100 -6.35 11.80 -11.91
C ILE A 100 -6.36 13.07 -12.77
N ILE A 101 -5.59 14.11 -12.43
CA ILE A 101 -5.51 15.31 -13.27
C ILE A 101 -4.91 14.96 -14.64
N LEU A 102 -3.82 14.21 -14.66
CA LEU A 102 -3.19 13.77 -15.91
C LEU A 102 -4.12 12.94 -16.77
N SER A 103 -4.92 12.06 -16.17
CA SER A 103 -5.89 11.27 -16.92
C SER A 103 -6.96 12.15 -17.57
N THR A 104 -7.39 13.23 -16.91
CA THR A 104 -8.33 14.19 -17.51
C THR A 104 -7.72 15.01 -18.63
N TRP A 105 -6.40 15.25 -18.59
CA TRP A 105 -5.68 15.94 -19.66
C TRP A 105 -5.35 15.01 -20.82
N SER A 106 -5.37 13.70 -20.60
CA SER A 106 -5.15 12.66 -21.61
C SER A 106 -6.45 12.05 -22.16
N GLU A 107 -7.58 12.77 -22.16
CA GLU A 107 -8.83 12.28 -22.80
C GLU A 107 -8.67 12.02 -24.31
N SER A 108 -7.57 12.46 -24.93
CA SER A 108 -7.06 11.84 -26.16
C SER A 108 -6.19 10.65 -25.78
N VAL A 109 -6.58 9.45 -26.21
CA VAL A 109 -5.79 8.20 -26.19
C VAL A 109 -4.33 8.40 -26.70
N ASP A 110 -4.08 9.49 -27.44
CA ASP A 110 -2.88 9.74 -28.25
C ASP A 110 -1.79 10.65 -27.65
N ARG A 111 -1.69 10.86 -26.33
CA ARG A 111 -0.56 11.65 -25.75
C ARG A 111 0.28 10.91 -24.71
N PRO A 112 0.93 9.78 -25.07
CA PRO A 112 1.94 9.14 -24.22
C PRO A 112 3.10 10.08 -23.86
N GLU A 113 3.41 11.05 -24.72
CA GLU A 113 4.46 12.05 -24.55
C GLU A 113 4.25 12.94 -23.32
N LEU A 114 3.03 13.42 -23.07
CA LEU A 114 2.72 14.21 -21.87
C LEU A 114 2.94 13.42 -20.58
N ARG A 115 2.56 12.13 -20.59
CA ARG A 115 2.78 11.22 -19.45
C ARG A 115 4.27 10.92 -19.26
N GLN A 116 5.03 10.77 -20.34
CA GLN A 116 6.47 10.55 -20.28
C GLN A 116 7.22 11.82 -19.82
N ALA A 117 6.89 12.99 -20.38
CA ALA A 117 7.48 14.28 -20.03
C ALA A 117 7.25 14.62 -18.56
N TRP A 118 6.04 14.42 -18.05
CA TRP A 118 5.74 14.65 -16.65
C TRP A 118 6.46 13.65 -15.71
N ARG A 119 6.60 12.38 -16.12
CA ARG A 119 7.40 11.40 -15.37
C ARG A 119 8.88 11.77 -15.37
N ALA A 120 9.40 12.31 -16.47
CA ALA A 120 10.77 12.80 -16.58
C ALA A 120 11.00 14.02 -15.67
N ASP A 121 10.11 15.01 -15.71
CA ASP A 121 10.13 16.20 -14.83
C ASP A 121 10.13 15.80 -13.35
N ARG A 122 9.23 14.86 -12.98
CA ARG A 122 9.14 14.29 -11.63
C ARG A 122 10.44 13.64 -11.17
N ARG A 123 11.01 12.76 -11.98
CA ARG A 123 12.27 12.08 -11.65
C ARG A 123 13.40 13.09 -11.48
N ALA A 124 13.51 14.06 -12.39
CA ALA A 124 14.48 15.14 -12.29
C ALA A 124 14.30 15.98 -11.02
N HIS A 125 13.05 16.22 -10.59
CA HIS A 125 12.74 16.93 -9.35
C HIS A 125 12.94 16.10 -8.08
N ALA A 126 12.72 14.79 -8.14
CA ALA A 126 12.81 13.92 -6.97
C ALA A 126 14.24 13.78 -6.45
N PHE A 127 15.25 13.88 -7.32
CA PHE A 127 16.66 13.78 -6.95
C PHE A 127 17.37 15.15 -6.84
N ARG A 128 16.64 16.27 -6.75
CA ARG A 128 17.25 17.58 -6.48
C ARG A 128 17.82 17.66 -5.05
N ARG A 129 18.77 18.59 -4.86
CA ARG A 129 19.45 18.84 -3.56
C ARG A 129 18.42 18.95 -2.42
N GLY A 130 18.67 18.24 -1.32
CA GLY A 130 17.82 18.20 -0.12
C GLY A 130 16.93 16.96 0.03
N LYS A 131 16.62 16.22 -1.05
CA LYS A 131 15.80 14.98 -0.99
C LYS A 131 16.53 13.73 -1.49
N LEU A 132 17.77 13.89 -1.94
CA LEU A 132 18.56 12.84 -2.59
C LEU A 132 18.76 11.63 -1.67
N ILE A 133 19.28 11.83 -0.45
CA ILE A 133 19.55 10.72 0.49
C ILE A 133 18.27 9.90 0.77
N GLN A 134 17.18 10.59 1.12
CA GLN A 134 15.91 9.93 1.43
C GLN A 134 15.37 9.12 0.24
N ASN A 135 15.44 9.69 -0.97
CA ASN A 135 14.94 9.01 -2.16
C ASN A 135 15.88 7.91 -2.66
N SER A 136 17.20 8.02 -2.42
CA SER A 136 18.15 6.94 -2.65
C SER A 136 17.88 5.76 -1.73
N ILE A 137 17.66 5.99 -0.43
CA ILE A 137 17.31 4.92 0.52
C ILE A 137 16.01 4.24 0.09
N ARG A 138 14.98 5.01 -0.28
CA ARG A 138 13.71 4.45 -0.79
C ARG A 138 13.92 3.61 -2.04
N THR A 139 14.67 4.14 -3.00
CA THR A 139 15.01 3.45 -4.26
C THR A 139 15.76 2.14 -3.97
N LEU A 140 16.69 2.16 -3.02
CA LEU A 140 17.40 0.96 -2.59
C LEU A 140 16.41 -0.05 -1.98
N ILE A 141 15.56 0.36 -1.03
CA ILE A 141 14.60 -0.55 -0.40
C ILE A 141 13.70 -1.23 -1.45
N VAL A 142 13.26 -0.50 -2.47
CA VAL A 142 12.41 -1.08 -3.54
C VAL A 142 13.20 -1.54 -4.78
N ALA A 143 14.52 -1.62 -4.72
CA ALA A 143 15.36 -1.96 -5.87
C ALA A 143 14.94 -3.28 -6.55
N PRO A 144 14.60 -4.37 -5.81
CA PRO A 144 14.14 -5.60 -6.44
C PRO A 144 12.83 -5.42 -7.21
N ALA A 145 11.98 -4.48 -6.79
CA ALA A 145 10.71 -4.17 -7.44
C ALA A 145 10.86 -3.23 -8.64
N VAL A 146 12.03 -2.62 -8.88
CA VAL A 146 12.23 -1.65 -9.97
C VAL A 146 11.93 -2.26 -11.36
N PRO A 147 12.39 -3.47 -11.72
CA PRO A 147 12.05 -4.07 -13.01
C PRO A 147 10.55 -4.20 -13.22
N LEU A 148 9.81 -4.63 -12.18
CA LEU A 148 8.36 -4.67 -12.22
C LEU A 148 7.79 -3.26 -12.40
N VAL A 149 8.22 -2.27 -11.61
CA VAL A 149 7.75 -0.88 -11.74
C VAL A 149 7.99 -0.33 -13.16
N LEU A 150 9.12 -0.68 -13.78
CA LEU A 150 9.41 -0.34 -15.17
C LEU A 150 8.48 -1.06 -16.16
N LEU A 151 8.24 -2.35 -15.95
CA LEU A 151 7.31 -3.15 -16.74
C LEU A 151 5.87 -2.59 -16.65
N VAL A 152 5.41 -2.28 -15.44
CA VAL A 152 4.13 -1.60 -15.20
C VAL A 152 4.10 -0.28 -15.95
N ASN A 153 5.15 0.53 -15.86
CA ASN A 153 5.25 1.80 -16.57
C ASN A 153 5.21 1.65 -18.10
N PHE A 154 5.77 0.57 -18.64
CA PHE A 154 5.79 0.25 -20.06
C PHE A 154 4.41 -0.18 -20.56
N ILE A 155 3.71 -1.03 -19.81
CA ILE A 155 2.37 -1.54 -20.15
C ILE A 155 1.26 -0.49 -19.84
N GLY A 156 1.62 0.72 -19.42
CA GLY A 156 0.67 1.83 -19.25
C GLY A 156 0.12 2.00 -17.82
N GLY A 157 0.80 1.44 -16.81
CA GLY A 157 0.56 1.73 -15.41
C GLY A 157 -0.53 0.89 -14.74
N PHE A 158 -0.95 -0.25 -15.31
CA PHE A 158 -2.11 -1.03 -14.81
C PHE A 158 -3.35 -0.16 -14.58
N ASP A 159 -3.72 0.65 -15.56
CA ASP A 159 -4.79 1.65 -15.46
C ASP A 159 -4.58 2.72 -14.36
N TYR A 160 -3.44 2.82 -13.67
CA TYR A 160 -3.21 3.83 -12.62
C TYR A 160 -3.51 5.25 -13.11
N TYR A 161 -3.15 5.55 -14.36
CA TYR A 161 -3.43 6.81 -15.04
C TYR A 161 -4.76 6.84 -15.80
N ARG A 162 -5.63 5.84 -15.65
CA ARG A 162 -6.93 5.75 -16.30
C ARG A 162 -8.02 5.97 -15.26
N SER A 163 -8.19 7.23 -14.85
CA SER A 163 -9.30 7.62 -13.99
C SER A 163 -10.63 7.42 -14.71
N ARG A 164 -11.63 6.98 -13.95
CA ARG A 164 -13.02 6.92 -14.43
C ARG A 164 -13.79 8.23 -14.25
N VAL A 165 -13.18 9.22 -13.59
CA VAL A 165 -13.80 10.52 -13.34
C VAL A 165 -13.74 11.34 -14.64
N PRO A 166 -14.89 11.73 -15.21
CA PRO A 166 -14.93 12.61 -16.37
C PRO A 166 -14.27 13.95 -16.08
N ARG A 167 -13.60 14.53 -17.07
CA ARG A 167 -12.93 15.84 -16.92
C ARG A 167 -13.85 16.95 -16.38
N ARG A 168 -15.13 16.93 -16.77
CA ARG A 168 -16.16 17.88 -16.28
C ARG A 168 -16.31 17.84 -14.76
N LEU A 169 -16.34 16.65 -14.15
CA LEU A 169 -16.47 16.51 -12.70
C LEU A 169 -15.22 17.00 -11.98
N VAL A 170 -14.03 16.78 -12.54
CA VAL A 170 -12.79 17.32 -11.95
C VAL A 170 -12.82 18.84 -11.96
N PHE A 171 -13.28 19.49 -13.03
CA PHE A 171 -13.41 20.95 -13.04
C PHE A 171 -14.46 21.47 -12.06
N GLN A 172 -15.63 20.83 -12.00
CA GLN A 172 -16.66 21.19 -11.03
C GLN A 172 -16.17 21.04 -9.59
N ALA A 173 -15.43 19.98 -9.28
CA ALA A 173 -14.81 19.80 -7.97
C ALA A 173 -13.82 20.94 -7.65
N ARG A 174 -13.04 21.38 -8.62
CA ARG A 174 -12.09 22.50 -8.45
C ARG A 174 -12.83 23.82 -8.18
N GLU A 175 -13.86 24.12 -8.97
CA GLU A 175 -14.66 25.33 -8.80
C GLU A 175 -15.37 25.35 -7.44
N LYS A 176 -15.98 24.22 -7.03
CA LYS A 176 -16.62 24.11 -5.71
C LYS A 176 -15.63 24.27 -4.57
N LEU A 177 -14.41 23.72 -4.67
CA LEU A 177 -13.35 23.93 -3.66
C LEU A 177 -12.89 25.39 -3.57
N ILE A 178 -12.75 26.08 -4.71
CA ILE A 178 -12.39 27.50 -4.75
C ILE A 178 -13.51 28.34 -4.13
N ALA A 179 -14.77 28.05 -4.46
CA ALA A 179 -15.93 28.72 -3.88
C ALA A 179 -16.03 28.54 -2.35
N MET A 180 -15.56 27.40 -1.84
CA MET A 180 -15.46 27.14 -0.39
C MET A 180 -14.23 27.78 0.29
N GLY A 181 -13.36 28.47 -0.46
CA GLY A 181 -12.19 29.18 0.08
C GLY A 181 -10.93 28.33 0.27
N TYR A 182 -10.87 27.11 -0.26
CA TYR A 182 -9.72 26.20 -0.07
C TYR A 182 -8.54 26.42 -1.05
N GLY A 183 -8.63 27.43 -1.92
CA GLY A 183 -7.57 27.79 -2.87
C GLY A 183 -7.55 26.93 -4.15
N PRO A 184 -6.56 27.14 -5.03
CA PRO A 184 -6.49 26.48 -6.33
C PRO A 184 -6.15 24.98 -6.20
N ALA A 185 -6.76 24.18 -7.07
CA ALA A 185 -6.58 22.73 -7.12
C ALA A 185 -5.77 22.31 -8.35
N GLY A 186 -4.44 22.39 -8.27
CA GLY A 186 -3.50 22.06 -9.34
C GLY A 186 -2.80 20.70 -9.21
N LEU A 187 -1.87 20.42 -10.13
CA LEU A 187 -1.07 19.17 -10.17
C LEU A 187 -0.18 18.97 -8.95
N ARG A 188 0.23 20.07 -8.31
CA ARG A 188 1.18 20.10 -7.19
C ARG A 188 0.49 20.38 -5.84
N ASP A 189 -0.79 20.77 -5.86
CA ASP A 189 -1.52 21.16 -4.66
C ASP A 189 -2.15 19.95 -3.96
N PRO A 190 -2.19 19.93 -2.62
CA PRO A 190 -2.79 18.83 -1.85
C PRO A 190 -4.33 18.91 -1.78
N TRP A 191 -4.99 19.43 -2.82
CA TRP A 191 -6.44 19.69 -2.85
C TRP A 191 -7.30 18.44 -2.57
N PHE A 192 -6.79 17.25 -2.90
CA PHE A 192 -7.48 16.00 -2.64
C PHE A 192 -7.70 15.73 -1.14
N LYS A 193 -6.76 16.12 -0.26
CA LYS A 193 -6.90 15.91 1.19
C LYS A 193 -8.00 16.78 1.80
N VAL A 194 -8.17 17.98 1.28
CA VAL A 194 -9.26 18.87 1.67
C VAL A 194 -10.60 18.27 1.24
N LEU A 195 -10.69 17.80 0.00
CA LEU A 195 -11.87 17.15 -0.53
C LEU A 195 -12.25 15.91 0.30
N GLU A 196 -11.28 15.05 0.61
CA GLU A 196 -11.45 13.89 1.49
C GLU A 196 -12.04 14.29 2.85
N HIS A 197 -11.50 15.34 3.48
CA HIS A 197 -12.00 15.85 4.74
C HIS A 197 -13.46 16.34 4.65
N VAL A 198 -13.82 17.05 3.58
CA VAL A 198 -15.21 17.51 3.39
C VAL A 198 -16.15 16.31 3.24
N ILE A 199 -15.77 15.28 2.48
CA ILE A 199 -16.61 14.10 2.26
C ILE A 199 -16.80 13.26 3.51
N ILE A 200 -15.73 13.04 4.28
CA ILE A 200 -15.80 12.26 5.53
C ILE A 200 -16.78 12.86 6.53
N ASN A 201 -16.89 14.19 6.54
CA ASN A 201 -17.75 14.90 7.49
C ASN A 201 -19.18 15.08 6.99
N ASN A 202 -19.40 15.16 5.67
CA ASN A 202 -20.70 15.56 5.11
C ASN A 202 -21.41 14.45 4.30
N CYS A 203 -20.72 13.35 3.94
CA CYS A 203 -21.27 12.32 3.06
C CYS A 203 -21.03 10.90 3.63
N PRO A 204 -21.85 10.44 4.60
CA PRO A 204 -21.62 9.17 5.30
C PRO A 204 -21.67 7.94 4.37
N THR A 205 -22.59 7.91 3.41
CA THR A 205 -22.71 6.79 2.45
C THR A 205 -21.48 6.66 1.56
N ALA A 206 -20.92 7.79 1.09
CA ALA A 206 -19.69 7.80 0.30
C ALA A 206 -18.49 7.41 1.17
N THR A 207 -18.45 7.90 2.42
CA THR A 207 -17.42 7.57 3.40
C THR A 207 -17.33 6.07 3.66
N ALA A 208 -18.47 5.37 3.75
CA ALA A 208 -18.48 3.91 3.89
C ALA A 208 -17.81 3.19 2.70
N ARG A 209 -18.10 3.62 1.46
CA ARG A 209 -17.45 3.06 0.25
C ARG A 209 -15.96 3.38 0.19
N MET A 210 -15.60 4.62 0.49
CA MET A 210 -14.21 5.06 0.60
C MET A 210 -13.46 4.22 1.65
N TYR A 211 -14.06 3.99 2.82
CA TYR A 211 -13.45 3.18 3.87
C TYR A 211 -13.18 1.73 3.44
N ASN A 212 -14.08 1.12 2.66
CA ASN A 212 -13.83 -0.21 2.08
C ASN A 212 -12.62 -0.20 1.14
N TYR A 213 -12.50 0.81 0.27
CA TYR A 213 -11.32 0.94 -0.60
C TYR A 213 -10.03 1.22 0.19
N LEU A 214 -10.13 1.96 1.29
CA LEU A 214 -9.02 2.23 2.20
C LEU A 214 -8.53 0.94 2.87
N ILE A 215 -9.44 0.10 3.39
CA ILE A 215 -9.10 -1.21 3.97
C ILE A 215 -8.40 -2.08 2.92
N ILE A 216 -9.03 -2.29 1.77
CA ILE A 216 -8.48 -3.16 0.73
C ILE A 216 -7.12 -2.65 0.25
N GLY A 217 -6.99 -1.34 0.03
CA GLY A 217 -5.71 -0.71 -0.31
C GLY A 217 -4.65 -0.88 0.79
N GLY A 218 -5.04 -0.73 2.06
CA GLY A 218 -4.18 -0.92 3.23
C GLY A 218 -3.62 -2.34 3.34
N ILE A 219 -4.46 -3.36 3.11
CA ILE A 219 -4.06 -4.77 3.06
C ILE A 219 -3.03 -4.98 1.94
N PHE A 220 -3.37 -4.62 0.71
CA PHE A 220 -2.48 -4.88 -0.43
C PHE A 220 -1.14 -4.14 -0.32
N ARG A 221 -1.13 -2.93 0.25
CA ARG A 221 0.10 -2.19 0.54
C ARG A 221 0.98 -2.91 1.56
N SER A 222 0.38 -3.40 2.64
CA SER A 222 1.09 -4.11 3.72
C SER A 222 1.61 -5.47 3.24
N ILE A 223 0.81 -6.23 2.50
CA ILE A 223 1.22 -7.49 1.89
C ILE A 223 2.33 -7.27 0.85
N SER A 224 2.24 -6.21 0.03
CA SER A 224 3.32 -5.86 -0.91
C SER A 224 4.64 -5.62 -0.19
N PHE A 225 4.61 -4.97 0.97
CA PHE A 225 5.82 -4.79 1.78
C PHE A 225 6.38 -6.12 2.30
N LEU A 226 5.52 -7.02 2.79
CA LEU A 226 5.96 -8.35 3.24
C LEU A 226 6.61 -9.15 2.10
N PHE A 227 6.01 -9.17 0.91
CA PHE A 227 6.61 -9.85 -0.24
C PHE A 227 7.89 -9.17 -0.72
N LEU A 228 8.00 -7.85 -0.65
CA LEU A 228 9.25 -7.16 -0.93
C LEU A 228 10.38 -7.60 0.02
N VAL A 229 10.06 -7.76 1.30
CA VAL A 229 11.01 -8.27 2.30
C VAL A 229 11.40 -9.72 1.99
N CYS A 230 10.45 -10.59 1.63
CA CYS A 230 10.75 -11.96 1.21
C CYS A 230 11.65 -12.01 -0.04
N ILE A 231 11.37 -11.16 -1.04
CA ILE A 231 12.19 -11.04 -2.26
C ILE A 231 13.63 -10.65 -1.88
N TRP A 232 13.82 -9.74 -0.92
CA TRP A 232 15.14 -9.40 -0.40
C TRP A 232 15.85 -10.58 0.25
N PHE A 233 15.14 -11.39 1.04
CA PHE A 233 15.70 -12.61 1.62
C PHE A 233 16.11 -13.63 0.57
N GLU A 234 15.28 -13.88 -0.45
CA GLU A 234 15.63 -14.78 -1.56
C GLU A 234 16.88 -14.28 -2.32
N ILE A 235 17.00 -12.96 -2.56
CA ILE A 235 18.19 -12.37 -3.16
C ILE A 235 19.41 -12.61 -2.26
N TYR A 236 19.28 -12.36 -0.96
CA TYR A 236 20.35 -12.59 0.00
C TYR A 236 20.81 -14.06 0.02
N PHE A 237 19.88 -15.01 0.06
CA PHE A 237 20.19 -16.44 0.03
C PHE A 237 20.81 -16.89 -1.29
N PHE A 238 20.35 -16.33 -2.42
CA PHE A 238 20.95 -16.59 -3.72
C PHE A 238 22.40 -16.06 -3.80
N ILE A 239 22.65 -14.85 -3.29
CA ILE A 239 23.99 -14.28 -3.19
C ILE A 239 24.87 -15.17 -2.29
N HIS A 240 24.36 -15.60 -1.15
CA HIS A 240 25.08 -16.51 -0.27
C HIS A 240 25.48 -17.81 -0.98
N TYR A 241 24.54 -18.44 -1.69
CA TYR A 241 24.78 -19.64 -2.47
C TYR A 241 25.90 -19.45 -3.50
N ILE A 242 25.95 -18.30 -4.19
CA ILE A 242 27.02 -18.00 -5.15
C ILE A 242 28.40 -17.98 -4.46
N PHE A 243 28.50 -17.41 -3.26
CA PHE A 243 29.78 -17.27 -2.57
C PHE A 243 30.22 -18.52 -1.79
N HIS A 244 29.27 -19.31 -1.27
CA HIS A 244 29.55 -20.39 -0.31
C HIS A 244 29.11 -21.77 -0.83
N GLY A 245 28.45 -21.85 -1.98
CA GLY A 245 28.05 -23.10 -2.64
C GLY A 245 26.86 -23.83 -2.01
N HIS A 246 26.17 -23.25 -1.02
CA HIS A 246 25.04 -23.86 -0.34
C HIS A 246 23.99 -22.85 0.16
N TYR A 247 22.75 -23.32 0.34
CA TYR A 247 21.66 -22.57 0.94
C TYR A 247 21.54 -22.86 2.44
N PHE A 248 21.22 -21.85 3.24
CA PHE A 248 20.97 -21.98 4.67
C PHE A 248 19.53 -22.38 5.02
N VAL A 249 18.61 -22.09 4.12
CA VAL A 249 17.17 -22.20 4.35
C VAL A 249 16.58 -22.90 3.15
N LYS A 250 15.59 -23.76 3.39
CA LYS A 250 14.75 -24.32 2.34
C LYS A 250 14.03 -23.20 1.59
N ALA A 251 13.60 -23.45 0.37
CA ALA A 251 12.77 -22.48 -0.33
C ALA A 251 11.37 -22.40 0.32
N LEU A 252 10.75 -21.21 0.35
CA LEU A 252 9.44 -21.02 1.02
C LEU A 252 8.35 -22.00 0.56
N MET A 253 8.41 -22.45 -0.71
CA MET A 253 7.41 -23.33 -1.30
C MET A 253 7.92 -24.78 -1.53
N SER A 254 9.06 -25.17 -0.97
CA SER A 254 9.64 -26.50 -1.18
C SER A 254 10.50 -26.96 -0.02
N ASP A 255 10.48 -28.26 0.26
CA ASP A 255 11.35 -28.86 1.27
C ASP A 255 12.82 -29.04 0.82
N GLY A 256 13.14 -28.73 -0.43
CA GLY A 256 14.49 -28.90 -0.98
C GLY A 256 15.36 -27.64 -0.93
N LEU A 257 16.67 -27.83 -0.73
CA LEU A 257 17.71 -26.79 -0.76
C LEU A 257 18.27 -26.53 -2.19
N SER A 258 17.43 -26.73 -3.21
CA SER A 258 17.89 -26.64 -4.61
C SER A 258 17.76 -25.21 -5.16
N PRO A 259 18.74 -24.74 -5.96
CA PRO A 259 18.62 -23.46 -6.67
C PRO A 259 17.33 -23.33 -7.48
N TYR A 260 16.85 -24.43 -8.07
CA TYR A 260 15.62 -24.45 -8.86
C TYR A 260 14.38 -24.09 -8.03
N TYR A 261 14.32 -24.55 -6.78
CA TYR A 261 13.19 -24.26 -5.88
C TYR A 261 13.19 -22.82 -5.39
N HIS A 262 14.38 -22.26 -5.10
CA HIS A 262 14.53 -20.84 -4.78
C HIS A 262 14.18 -19.95 -5.97
N ALA A 263 14.60 -20.32 -7.19
CA ALA A 263 14.23 -19.60 -8.40
C ALA A 263 12.71 -19.62 -8.63
N ALA A 264 12.05 -20.77 -8.47
CA ALA A 264 10.60 -20.88 -8.58
C ALA A 264 9.88 -20.03 -7.50
N THR A 265 10.34 -20.10 -6.26
CA THR A 265 9.82 -19.28 -5.15
C THR A 265 9.95 -17.79 -5.44
N PHE A 266 11.12 -17.37 -5.95
CA PHE A 266 11.36 -15.98 -6.34
C PHE A 266 10.37 -15.53 -7.43
N VAL A 267 10.18 -16.31 -8.49
CA VAL A 267 9.23 -15.98 -9.57
C VAL A 267 7.80 -15.85 -9.05
N ILE A 268 7.36 -16.74 -8.16
CA ILE A 268 6.03 -16.69 -7.57
C ILE A 268 5.89 -15.46 -6.68
N LEU A 269 6.84 -15.22 -5.76
CA LEU A 269 6.86 -14.03 -4.91
C LEU A 269 6.82 -12.74 -5.74
N TYR A 270 7.60 -12.67 -6.83
CA TYR A 270 7.63 -11.53 -7.73
C TYR A 270 6.28 -11.28 -8.41
N SER A 271 5.63 -12.36 -8.86
CA SER A 271 4.33 -12.31 -9.54
C SER A 271 3.23 -11.85 -8.59
N VAL A 272 3.17 -12.44 -7.38
CA VAL A 272 2.18 -12.07 -6.36
C VAL A 272 2.44 -10.65 -5.84
N PHE A 273 3.71 -10.27 -5.62
CA PHE A 273 4.07 -8.90 -5.28
C PHE A 273 3.53 -7.91 -6.33
N GLY A 274 3.69 -8.20 -7.62
CA GLY A 274 3.20 -7.33 -8.67
C GLY A 274 1.68 -7.24 -8.74
N PHE A 275 0.97 -8.34 -8.51
CA PHE A 275 -0.48 -8.33 -8.34
C PHE A 275 -0.93 -7.48 -7.15
N CYS A 276 -0.28 -7.61 -6.00
CA CYS A 276 -0.59 -6.82 -4.80
C CYS A 276 -0.32 -5.33 -5.04
N LEU A 277 0.79 -4.98 -5.69
CA LEU A 277 1.13 -3.60 -6.02
C LEU A 277 0.10 -2.97 -6.98
N ALA A 278 -0.28 -3.70 -8.03
CA ALA A 278 -1.32 -3.29 -8.98
C ALA A 278 -2.68 -3.10 -8.28
N SER A 279 -3.04 -4.03 -7.40
CA SER A 279 -4.28 -3.95 -6.62
C SER A 279 -4.29 -2.75 -5.67
N TYR A 280 -3.20 -2.51 -4.95
CA TYR A 280 -3.03 -1.32 -4.12
C TYR A 280 -3.24 -0.04 -4.94
N MET A 281 -2.52 0.13 -6.05
CA MET A 281 -2.65 1.28 -6.95
C MET A 281 -4.09 1.48 -7.44
N LYS A 282 -4.78 0.40 -7.84
CA LYS A 282 -6.18 0.43 -8.29
C LYS A 282 -7.13 0.90 -7.19
N PHE A 283 -7.02 0.35 -5.98
CA PHE A 283 -7.93 0.68 -4.88
C PHE A 283 -7.65 2.08 -4.30
N SER A 284 -6.40 2.51 -4.25
CA SER A 284 -6.07 3.88 -3.88
C SER A 284 -6.59 4.90 -4.91
N ARG A 285 -6.58 4.56 -6.21
CA ARG A 285 -7.25 5.38 -7.22
C ARG A 285 -8.76 5.44 -7.00
N ARG A 286 -9.43 4.29 -6.83
CA ARG A 286 -10.89 4.22 -6.58
C ARG A 286 -11.33 4.99 -5.35
N TYR A 287 -10.54 4.92 -4.28
CA TYR A 287 -10.74 5.75 -3.08
C TYR A 287 -10.85 7.24 -3.45
N ALA A 288 -9.94 7.71 -4.30
CA ALA A 288 -9.92 9.10 -4.74
C ALA A 288 -11.01 9.46 -5.75
N GLU A 289 -11.32 8.55 -6.68
CA GLU A 289 -12.44 8.72 -7.62
C GLU A 289 -13.76 8.87 -6.86
N GLU A 290 -14.02 8.00 -5.88
CA GLU A 290 -15.24 8.01 -5.05
C GLU A 290 -15.41 9.34 -4.31
N ALA A 291 -14.33 9.86 -3.72
CA ALA A 291 -14.36 11.14 -3.03
C ALA A 291 -14.78 12.27 -4.00
N ILE A 292 -14.19 12.31 -5.21
CA ILE A 292 -14.52 13.35 -6.20
C ILE A 292 -15.97 13.24 -6.67
N PHE A 293 -16.46 12.02 -6.96
CA PHE A 293 -17.85 11.81 -7.34
C PHE A 293 -18.80 12.27 -6.23
N ALA A 294 -18.53 11.88 -4.99
CA ALA A 294 -19.34 12.30 -3.85
C ALA A 294 -19.33 13.83 -3.69
N PHE A 295 -18.20 14.49 -3.89
CA PHE A 295 -18.07 15.92 -3.64
C PHE A 295 -18.86 16.78 -4.61
N VAL A 296 -18.95 16.33 -5.86
CA VAL A 296 -19.66 17.03 -6.92
C VAL A 296 -21.13 16.65 -6.96
N LEU A 297 -21.46 15.37 -6.73
CA LEU A 297 -22.80 14.83 -6.96
C LEU A 297 -23.64 14.68 -5.70
N ALA A 298 -23.06 14.74 -4.50
CA ALA A 298 -23.85 14.81 -3.28
C ALA A 298 -24.68 16.10 -3.30
N LYS A 299 -25.98 15.96 -3.05
CA LYS A 299 -26.85 17.11 -2.81
C LYS A 299 -26.44 17.72 -1.47
N ASP A 300 -26.27 19.04 -1.47
CA ASP A 300 -26.09 19.82 -0.24
C ASP A 300 -27.34 19.72 0.65
#